data_AF-T0ZYP2-F1
#
_entry.id   AF-T0ZYP2-F1
#
_cell.length_a   1.000
_cell.length_b   1.000
_cell.length_c   1.000
_cell.angle_alpha   90.00
_cell.angle_beta   90.00
_cell.angle_gamma   90.00
#
_symmetry.space_group_name_H-M   'P 1'
#
loop_
_entity.id
_entity.type
_entity.pdbx_description
1 polymer ?
#
loop_
_entity_poly.entity_id
_entity_poly.type
_entity_poly.pdbx_seq_one_letter_code
_entity_poly.pdbx_strand_id
1 'polypeptide(L)' 'KRKASEFGAGQRRFRRVTSGFGGFPRPRYEGREKPTKRVAIKFRCTKCKKAITIPTQRAKKFEIVEG' A
#
# COMPACT_ATOMS: atom_id res chain seq x y z
N LYS A 1 2.90 -2.62 -5.12
CA LYS A 1 1.87 -2.78 -4.05
C LYS A 1 1.60 -4.28 -3.90
N ARG A 2 1.62 -4.85 -2.70
CA ARG A 2 1.37 -6.30 -2.53
C ARG A 2 -0.11 -6.62 -2.79
N LYS A 3 -0.39 -7.80 -3.35
CA LYS A 3 -1.75 -8.34 -3.47
C LYS A 3 -2.37 -8.45 -2.08
N ALA A 4 -3.65 -8.08 -1.95
CA ALA A 4 -4.37 -8.27 -0.70
C ALA A 4 -4.42 -9.76 -0.34
N SER A 5 -4.18 -10.10 0.92
CA SER A 5 -4.25 -11.48 1.40
C SER A 5 -5.69 -12.00 1.35
N GLU A 6 -5.87 -13.24 0.89
CA GLU A 6 -7.18 -13.88 0.81
C GLU A 6 -7.84 -14.08 2.18
N PHE A 7 -7.00 -14.34 3.18
CA PHE A 7 -7.42 -14.54 4.56
C PHE A 7 -7.43 -13.23 5.36
N GLY A 8 -7.37 -12.08 4.68
CA GLY A 8 -7.54 -10.78 5.33
C GLY A 8 -9.00 -10.53 5.74
N ALA A 9 -9.23 -9.81 6.84
CA ALA A 9 -10.58 -9.47 7.30
C ALA A 9 -11.39 -8.70 6.25
N GLY A 10 -10.75 -7.79 5.50
CA GLY A 10 -11.37 -7.04 4.41
C GLY A 10 -11.85 -7.96 3.29
N GLN A 11 -11.03 -8.92 2.88
CA GLN A 11 -11.39 -9.88 1.83
C GLN A 11 -12.52 -10.81 2.27
N ARG A 12 -12.51 -11.26 3.53
CA ARG A 12 -13.63 -12.06 4.09
C ARG A 12 -14.97 -11.31 4.05
N ARG A 13 -14.97 -10.04 4.45
CA ARG A 13 -16.18 -9.19 4.41
C ARG A 13 -16.63 -8.93 2.98
N PHE A 14 -15.68 -8.66 2.08
CA PHE A 14 -15.96 -8.47 0.67
C PHE A 14 -16.63 -9.71 0.07
N ARG A 15 -16.02 -10.90 0.24
CA ARG A 15 -16.56 -12.18 -0.25
C ARG A 15 -17.98 -12.45 0.27
N ARG A 16 -18.26 -12.16 1.54
CA ARG A 16 -19.59 -12.34 2.14
C ARG A 16 -20.66 -11.48 1.46
N VAL A 17 -20.34 -10.23 1.09
CA VAL A 17 -21.31 -9.34 0.45
C VAL A 17 -21.45 -9.65 -1.04
N THR A 18 -20.37 -10.07 -1.70
CA THR A 18 -20.36 -10.35 -3.14
C THR A 18 -20.73 -11.79 -3.52
N SER A 19 -21.00 -12.69 -2.57
CA SER A 19 -21.30 -14.10 -2.87
C SER A 19 -22.71 -14.35 -3.39
N GLY A 20 -23.63 -13.39 -3.26
CA GLY A 20 -24.98 -13.44 -3.83
C GLY A 20 -25.16 -12.43 -4.96
N PHE A 21 -26.40 -12.02 -5.22
CA PHE A 21 -26.75 -10.99 -6.21
C PHE A 21 -26.55 -9.55 -5.71
N GLY A 22 -25.78 -9.38 -4.62
CA GLY A 22 -25.47 -8.08 -4.07
C GLY A 22 -24.56 -7.27 -4.98
N GLY A 23 -24.76 -5.95 -4.99
CA GLY A 23 -23.86 -5.02 -5.66
C GLY A 23 -22.49 -4.92 -4.99
N PHE A 24 -21.59 -4.17 -5.61
CA PHE A 24 -20.26 -3.92 -5.06
C PHE A 24 -20.36 -3.12 -3.73
N PRO A 25 -19.81 -3.60 -2.60
CA PRO A 25 -20.14 -3.11 -1.26
C PRO A 25 -19.73 -1.66 -0.95
N ARG A 26 -18.85 -1.05 -1.76
CA ARG A 26 -18.37 0.32 -1.59
C ARG A 26 -18.07 0.94 -2.95
N PRO A 27 -18.45 2.18 -3.25
CA PRO A 27 -18.12 2.80 -4.54
C PRO A 27 -16.60 2.80 -4.79
N ARG A 28 -16.19 2.59 -6.04
CA ARG A 28 -14.79 2.77 -6.44
C ARG A 28 -14.48 4.26 -6.45
N TYR A 29 -13.47 4.65 -5.69
CA TYR A 29 -12.99 6.02 -5.69
C TYR A 29 -12.00 6.20 -6.84
N GLU A 30 -12.42 6.93 -7.87
CA GLU A 30 -11.57 7.32 -9.00
C GLU A 30 -11.03 8.74 -8.79
N GLY A 31 -9.83 9.04 -9.30
CA GLY A 31 -9.27 10.39 -9.33
C GLY A 31 -8.78 11.00 -8.00
N ARG A 32 -8.83 10.28 -6.86
CA ARG A 32 -8.41 10.81 -5.54
C ARG A 32 -6.91 10.68 -5.27
N GLU A 33 -6.07 10.83 -6.27
CA GLU A 33 -4.62 10.76 -6.10
C GLU A 33 -4.06 12.12 -5.67
N LYS A 34 -3.40 12.15 -4.50
CA LYS A 34 -2.76 13.37 -4.01
C LYS A 34 -1.55 13.71 -4.89
N PRO A 35 -1.24 15.01 -5.07
CA PRO A 35 -0.11 15.44 -5.91
C PRO A 35 1.25 15.00 -5.35
N THR A 36 1.34 14.71 -4.05
CA THR A 36 2.54 14.18 -3.39
C THR A 36 2.19 13.01 -2.47
N LYS A 37 3.13 12.05 -2.38
CA LYS A 37 3.03 10.89 -1.47
C LYS A 37 4.26 10.85 -0.56
N ARG A 38 4.13 10.23 0.61
CA ARG A 38 5.31 9.93 1.45
C ARG A 38 6.14 8.83 0.78
N VAL A 39 7.45 9.00 0.78
CA VAL A 39 8.36 8.04 0.12
C VAL A 39 8.50 6.79 0.97
N ALA A 40 8.13 5.62 0.44
CA ALA A 40 8.29 4.36 1.18
C ALA A 40 9.75 3.86 1.11
N ILE A 41 10.59 4.30 2.04
CA ILE A 41 12.01 3.89 2.13
C ILE A 41 12.18 2.84 3.22
N LYS A 42 12.94 1.78 2.92
CA LYS A 42 13.35 0.77 3.88
C LYS A 42 14.87 0.82 4.02
N PHE A 43 15.34 1.25 5.19
CA PHE A 43 16.77 1.31 5.49
C PHE A 43 17.24 -0.05 5.95
N ARG A 44 18.24 -0.62 5.28
CA ARG A 44 18.83 -1.90 5.64
C ARG A 44 20.23 -1.66 6.21
N CYS A 45 20.48 -2.14 7.42
CA CYS A 45 21.82 -2.11 7.99
C CYS A 45 22.73 -3.05 7.20
N THR A 46 23.90 -2.58 6.80
CA THR A 46 24.90 -3.38 6.06
C THR A 46 25.49 -4.50 6.90
N LYS A 47 25.66 -4.28 8.21
CA LYS A 47 26.25 -5.24 9.15
C LYS A 47 25.26 -6.33 9.58
N CYS A 48 24.14 -5.93 10.20
CA CYS A 48 23.19 -6.88 10.79
C CYS A 48 22.02 -7.26 9.89
N LYS A 49 21.92 -6.67 8.68
CA LYS A 49 20.87 -6.92 7.68
C LYS A 49 19.43 -6.63 8.14
N LYS A 50 19.24 -6.12 9.36
CA LYS A 50 17.94 -5.66 9.87
C LYS A 50 17.44 -4.48 9.04
N ALA A 51 16.14 -4.44 8.82
CA ALA A 51 15.48 -3.42 8.04
C ALA A 51 14.54 -2.60 8.92
N ILE A 52 14.68 -1.27 8.88
CA ILE A 52 13.81 -0.32 9.58
C ILE A 52 13.08 0.57 8.57
N THR A 53 11.86 0.97 8.92
CA THR A 53 11.03 1.87 8.11
C THR A 53 10.67 3.06 8.99
N ILE A 54 11.31 4.21 8.75
CA ILE A 54 11.04 5.45 9.47
C ILE A 54 10.08 6.35 8.67
N PRO A 55 9.34 7.26 9.31
CA PRO A 55 8.52 8.23 8.60
C PRO A 55 9.39 9.14 7.72
N THR A 56 9.04 9.23 6.44
CA THR A 56 9.77 10.05 5.45
C THR A 56 8.96 11.27 5.03
N GLN A 57 9.64 12.18 4.34
CA GLN A 57 9.03 13.36 3.75
C GLN A 57 8.13 13.02 2.56
N ARG A 58 7.24 13.96 2.23
CA ARG A 58 6.41 13.88 1.01
C ARG A 58 7.21 14.42 -0.17
N ALA A 59 7.18 13.70 -1.28
CA ALA A 59 7.82 14.12 -2.53
C ALA A 59 6.90 13.83 -3.73
N LYS A 60 7.13 14.54 -4.85
CA LYS A 60 6.49 14.26 -6.14
C LYS A 60 7.23 13.15 -6.89
N LYS A 61 8.56 13.27 -6.97
CA LYS A 61 9.49 12.32 -7.57
C LYS A 61 10.52 11.92 -6.53
N PHE A 62 10.94 10.66 -6.55
CA PHE A 62 12.00 10.13 -5.70
C PHE A 62 12.84 9.18 -6.55
N GLU A 63 14.14 9.45 -6.61
CA GLU A 63 15.12 8.71 -7.40
C GLU A 63 16.26 8.28 -6.48
N ILE A 64 16.76 7.06 -6.68
CA ILE A 64 17.95 6.54 -6.00
C ILE A 64 19.06 6.60 -7.04
N VAL A 65 20.03 7.48 -6.84
CA VAL A 65 21.21 7.59 -7.70
C VAL A 65 22.27 6.65 -7.15
N GLU A 66 22.90 5.87 -8.02
CA GLU A 66 24.06 5.04 -7.67
C GLU A 66 25.26 5.96 -7.41
N GLY A 67 26.01 5.64 -6.36
CA GLY A 67 27.31 6.25 -6.05
C GLY A 67 28.38 5.18 -5.99
#